data_AF-M0LGJ6-F1
#
_entry.id   AF-M0LGJ6-F1
#
_cell.length_a   1.000
_cell.length_b   1.000
_cell.length_c   1.000
_cell.angle_alpha   90.00
_cell.angle_beta   90.00
_cell.angle_gamma   90.00
#
_symmetry.space_group_name_H-M   'P 1'
#
loop_
_entity.id
_entity.type
_entity.pdbx_description
1 polymer ?
#
loop_
_entity_poly.entity_id
_entity_poly.type
_entity_poly.pdbx_seq_one_letter_code
_entity_poly.pdbx_strand_id
1 'polypeptide(L)'
;MGRTNPTYRDALRALEERWADFRRALRRRDQPRFDRLFEYAREHADASGLLNHRNPLLPALLSIDLEQEARLDEYEQRLETLEAALDERDDREDTACDPEA
;
A
#
# COMPACT_ATOMS: atom_id res chain seq x y z
N MET A 1 0.74 -36.73 16.36
CA MET A 1 -0.36 -36.11 15.58
C MET A 1 -0.43 -34.63 15.93
N GLY A 2 0.52 -33.85 15.42
CA GLY A 2 0.58 -32.40 15.64
C GLY A 2 -0.17 -31.69 14.53
N ARG A 3 -1.40 -31.25 14.81
CA ARG A 3 -2.07 -30.26 13.98
C ARG A 3 -1.83 -28.91 14.62
N THR A 4 -0.69 -28.30 14.32
CA THR A 4 -0.50 -26.88 14.55
C THR A 4 -1.69 -26.18 13.90
N ASN A 5 -2.44 -25.42 14.69
CA ASN A 5 -3.61 -24.71 14.18
C ASN A 5 -3.14 -23.80 13.02
N PRO A 6 -3.74 -23.87 11.82
CA PRO A 6 -3.29 -23.08 10.69
C PRO A 6 -3.30 -21.60 11.08
N THR A 7 -2.16 -20.94 10.90
CA THR A 7 -2.00 -19.54 11.25
C THR A 7 -2.70 -18.66 10.21
N TYR A 8 -2.96 -17.40 10.55
CA TYR A 8 -3.44 -16.42 9.57
C TYR A 8 -2.48 -16.31 8.36
N ARG A 9 -1.18 -16.46 8.58
CA ARG A 9 -0.16 -16.50 7.53
C ARG A 9 -0.32 -17.70 6.59
N ASP A 10 -0.71 -18.87 7.11
CA ASP A 10 -1.02 -20.05 6.28
C ASP A 10 -2.30 -19.82 5.46
N ALA A 11 -3.31 -19.19 6.07
CA ALA A 11 -4.55 -18.83 5.40
C ALA A 11 -4.34 -17.79 4.28
N LEU A 12 -3.44 -16.82 4.48
CA LEU A 12 -3.03 -15.87 3.45
C LEU A 12 -2.31 -16.55 2.28
N ARG A 13 -1.40 -17.49 2.56
CA ARG A 13 -0.71 -18.25 1.50
C ARG A 13 -1.70 -19.06 0.66
N ALA A 14 -2.63 -19.75 1.31
CA ALA A 14 -3.69 -20.49 0.61
C ALA A 14 -4.59 -19.56 -0.20
N LEU A 15 -4.86 -18.35 0.29
CA LEU A 15 -5.60 -17.33 -0.44
C LEU A 15 -4.82 -16.88 -1.69
N GLU A 16 -3.54 -16.56 -1.56
CA GLU A 16 -2.67 -16.16 -2.68
C GLU A 16 -2.63 -17.23 -3.80
N GLU A 17 -2.46 -18.49 -3.41
CA GLU A 17 -2.50 -19.63 -4.34
C GLU A 17 -3.84 -19.73 -5.08
N ARG A 18 -4.96 -19.51 -4.38
CA ARG A 18 -6.30 -19.52 -5.00
C ARG A 18 -6.48 -18.43 -6.05
N TRP A 19 -5.73 -17.33 -5.96
CA TRP A 19 -5.78 -16.22 -6.90
C TRP A 19 -4.67 -16.27 -7.97
N ALA A 20 -3.87 -17.35 -8.02
CA ALA A 20 -2.79 -17.48 -8.99
C ALA A 20 -3.27 -17.39 -10.44
N ASP A 21 -4.43 -17.96 -10.77
CA ASP A 21 -5.00 -17.88 -12.13
C ASP A 21 -5.49 -16.47 -12.48
N PHE A 22 -6.08 -15.77 -11.49
CA PHE A 22 -6.41 -14.35 -11.65
C PHE A 22 -5.16 -13.52 -11.93
N ARG A 23 -4.09 -13.72 -11.15
CA ARG A 23 -2.80 -13.06 -11.36
C ARG A 23 -2.24 -13.32 -12.76
N ARG A 24 -2.31 -14.55 -13.25
CA ARG A 24 -1.84 -14.92 -14.61
C ARG A 24 -2.64 -14.22 -15.71
N ALA A 25 -3.93 -13.99 -15.49
CA ALA A 25 -4.81 -13.28 -16.43
C ALA A 25 -4.58 -11.77 -16.45
N LEU A 26 -3.94 -11.18 -15.42
CA LEU A 26 -3.62 -9.76 -15.40
C LEU A 26 -2.59 -9.38 -16.47
N ARG A 27 -2.72 -8.15 -16.98
CA ARG A 27 -1.70 -7.54 -17.84
C ARG A 27 -0.36 -7.52 -17.10
N ARG A 28 0.76 -7.67 -17.83
CA ARG A 28 2.11 -7.67 -17.25
C ARG A 28 2.39 -6.46 -16.34
N ARG A 29 1.84 -5.29 -16.67
CA ARG A 29 1.99 -4.06 -15.88
C ARG A 29 1.28 -4.12 -14.51
N ASP A 30 0.28 -4.98 -14.36
CA ASP A 30 -0.58 -5.06 -13.17
C ASP A 30 -0.18 -6.22 -12.24
N GLN A 31 0.59 -7.19 -12.72
CA GLN A 31 1.09 -8.29 -11.89
C GLN A 31 1.93 -7.82 -10.69
N PRO A 32 2.88 -6.87 -10.84
CA PRO A 32 3.64 -6.37 -9.70
C PRO A 32 2.77 -5.63 -8.67
N ARG A 33 1.70 -4.96 -9.14
CA ARG A 33 0.73 -4.29 -8.23
C ARG A 33 -0.04 -5.33 -7.43
N PHE A 34 -0.47 -6.40 -8.09
CA PHE A 34 -1.15 -7.52 -7.43
C PHE A 34 -0.26 -8.19 -6.38
N ASP A 35 1.01 -8.45 -6.70
CA ASP A 35 1.96 -9.06 -5.75
C ASP A 35 2.12 -8.21 -4.48
N ARG A 36 2.18 -6.88 -4.65
CA ARG A 36 2.25 -5.93 -3.54
C ARG A 36 1.02 -5.94 -2.63
N LEU A 37 -0.17 -6.24 -3.14
CA LEU A 37 -1.37 -6.37 -2.30
C LEU A 37 -1.20 -7.47 -1.24
N PHE A 38 -0.55 -8.59 -1.61
CA PHE A 38 -0.28 -9.66 -0.66
C PHE A 38 0.91 -9.35 0.27
N GLU A 39 1.79 -8.42 -0.10
CA GLU A 39 2.80 -7.86 0.82
C GLU A 39 2.11 -7.06 1.94
N TYR A 40 1.22 -6.13 1.58
CA TYR A 40 0.43 -5.34 2.55
C TYR A 40 -0.39 -6.20 3.50
N ALA A 41 -1.04 -7.23 2.96
CA ALA A 41 -1.79 -8.19 3.78
C ALA A 41 -0.90 -8.94 4.79
N ARG A 42 0.38 -9.19 4.46
CA ARG A 42 1.33 -9.87 5.36
C ARG A 42 1.91 -8.94 6.42
N GLU A 43 2.10 -7.65 6.12
CA GLU A 43 2.60 -6.65 7.09
C GLU A 43 1.66 -6.53 8.31
N HIS A 44 0.36 -6.73 8.07
CA HIS A 44 -0.68 -6.69 9.09
C HIS A 44 -1.10 -8.09 9.60
N ALA A 45 -0.30 -9.12 9.36
CA ALA A 45 -0.63 -10.49 9.73
C ALA A 45 -0.76 -10.69 11.25
N ASP A 46 0.03 -9.97 12.04
CA ASP A 46 0.03 -10.08 13.50
C ASP A 46 -1.24 -9.47 14.11
N ALA A 47 -1.72 -8.34 13.58
CA ALA A 47 -2.99 -7.74 13.96
C ALA A 47 -4.20 -8.61 13.54
N SER A 48 -4.13 -9.18 12.34
CA SER A 48 -5.19 -10.02 11.77
C SER A 48 -5.32 -11.39 12.45
N GLY A 49 -4.21 -11.93 12.97
CA GLY A 49 -4.16 -13.21 13.68
C GLY A 49 -4.95 -13.25 15.00
N LEU A 50 -5.19 -12.09 15.61
CA LEU A 50 -5.93 -11.96 16.89
C LEU A 50 -7.42 -12.27 16.76
N LEU A 51 -7.98 -12.12 15.57
CA LEU A 51 -9.42 -12.08 15.38
C LEU A 51 -10.04 -13.43 14.97
N ASN A 52 -9.28 -14.54 14.94
CA ASN A 52 -9.74 -15.89 14.58
C ASN A 52 -10.73 -15.91 13.39
N HIS A 53 -10.44 -15.14 12.33
CA HIS A 53 -11.36 -14.97 11.22
C HIS A 53 -11.54 -16.27 10.45
N ARG A 54 -12.81 -16.70 10.26
CA ARG A 54 -13.14 -17.81 9.35
C ARG A 54 -12.89 -17.48 7.89
N ASN A 55 -12.81 -16.19 7.55
CA ASN A 55 -12.54 -15.71 6.21
C ASN A 55 -11.27 -14.83 6.20
N PRO A 56 -10.12 -15.32 5.71
CA PRO A 56 -8.87 -14.56 5.65
C PRO A 56 -8.90 -13.41 4.64
N LEU A 57 -9.90 -13.36 3.75
CA LEU A 57 -10.03 -12.29 2.76
C LEU A 57 -10.34 -10.93 3.40
N LEU A 58 -11.19 -10.89 4.45
CA LEU A 58 -11.60 -9.62 5.05
C LEU A 58 -10.43 -8.89 5.74
N PRO A 59 -9.63 -9.55 6.61
CA PRO A 59 -8.47 -8.89 7.18
C PRO A 59 -7.44 -8.52 6.09
N ALA A 60 -7.25 -9.36 5.07
CA ALA A 60 -6.34 -9.05 3.96
C ALA A 60 -6.74 -7.76 3.22
N LEU A 61 -8.04 -7.60 2.91
CA LEU A 61 -8.54 -6.39 2.25
C LEU A 61 -8.40 -5.15 3.13
N LEU A 62 -8.66 -5.27 4.44
CA LEU A 62 -8.48 -4.15 5.37
C LEU A 62 -7.01 -3.73 5.48
N SER A 63 -6.10 -4.70 5.54
CA SER A 63 -4.65 -4.44 5.53
C SER A 63 -4.18 -3.76 4.25
N ILE A 64 -4.71 -4.20 3.10
CA ILE A 64 -4.44 -3.55 1.81
C ILE A 64 -4.93 -2.11 1.82
N ASP A 65 -6.14 -1.86 2.34
CA ASP A 65 -6.74 -0.53 2.40
C ASP A 65 -5.88 0.42 3.25
N LEU A 66 -5.47 -0.01 4.45
CA LEU A 66 -4.62 0.76 5.36
C LEU A 66 -3.28 1.16 4.72
N GLU A 67 -2.61 0.22 4.03
CA GLU A 67 -1.33 0.51 3.36
C GLU A 67 -1.51 1.42 2.14
N GLN A 68 -2.68 1.41 1.50
CA GLN A 68 -2.95 2.35 0.40
C GLN A 68 -3.26 3.75 0.94
N GLU A 69 -4.03 3.88 2.03
CA GLU A 69 -4.25 5.15 2.72
C GLU A 69 -2.93 5.78 3.16
N ALA A 70 -2.05 5.01 3.81
CA ALA A 70 -0.73 5.50 4.22
C ALA A 70 0.13 6.01 3.03
N ARG A 71 -0.01 5.39 1.86
CA ARG A 71 0.69 5.83 0.64
C ARG A 71 0.05 7.05 0.00
N LEU A 72 -1.27 7.21 0.11
CA LEU A 72 -1.95 8.43 -0.31
C LEU A 72 -1.45 9.59 0.55
N ASP A 73 -1.41 9.43 1.87
CA ASP A 73 -0.86 10.44 2.79
C ASP A 73 0.59 10.83 2.43
N GLU A 74 1.45 9.85 2.12
CA GLU A 74 2.83 10.11 1.69
C GLU A 74 2.89 10.92 0.39
N TYR A 75 2.03 10.60 -0.57
CA TYR A 75 1.98 11.32 -1.85
C TYR A 75 1.42 12.72 -1.68
N GLU A 76 0.40 12.91 -0.85
CA GLU A 76 -0.17 14.22 -0.54
C GLU A 76 0.89 15.12 0.12
N GLN A 77 1.58 14.64 1.15
CA GLN A 77 2.67 15.40 1.79
C GLN A 77 3.81 15.74 0.82
N ARG A 78 4.14 14.82 -0.09
CA ARG A 78 5.17 15.06 -1.10
C ARG A 78 4.73 16.11 -2.11
N LEU A 79 3.45 16.11 -2.51
CA LEU A 79 2.89 17.13 -3.39
C LEU A 79 2.93 18.50 -2.70
N GLU A 80 2.46 18.60 -1.47
CA GLU A 80 2.50 19.85 -0.68
C GLU A 80 3.94 20.40 -0.58
N THR A 81 4.92 19.52 -0.32
CA THR A 81 6.34 19.90 -0.24
C THR A 81 6.86 20.43 -1.59
N LEU A 82 6.47 19.80 -2.70
CA LEU A 82 6.90 20.20 -4.03
C LEU A 82 6.23 21.51 -4.46
N GLU A 83 4.95 21.69 -4.15
CA GLU A 83 4.19 22.91 -4.42
C GLU A 83 4.81 24.09 -3.65
N ALA A 84 5.07 23.93 -2.35
CA ALA A 84 5.72 24.96 -1.55
C ALA A 84 7.13 25.33 -2.08
N ALA A 85 7.90 24.34 -2.54
CA ALA A 85 9.23 24.58 -3.11
C ALA A 85 9.18 25.27 -4.48
N LEU A 86 8.09 25.13 -5.24
CA LEU A 86 7.87 25.86 -6.48
C LEU A 86 7.46 27.31 -6.19
N ASP A 87 6.52 27.52 -5.27
CA ASP A 87 6.09 28.86 -4.85
C ASP A 87 7.29 29.68 -4.33
N GLU A 88 8.14 29.08 -3.47
CA GLU A 88 9.37 29.75 -3.00
C GLU A 88 10.36 30.08 -4.11
N ARG A 89 10.36 29.34 -5.23
CA ARG A 89 11.24 29.61 -6.37
C ARG A 89 10.68 30.74 -7.22
N ASP A 90 9.38 30.73 -7.47
CA ASP A 90 8.69 31.76 -8.23
C ASP A 90 8.80 33.12 -7.49
N ASP A 91 8.60 33.14 -6.17
CA ASP A 91 8.79 34.35 -5.33
C ASP A 91 10.22 34.91 -5.41
N ARG A 92 11.23 34.01 -5.47
CA ARG A 92 12.64 34.42 -5.63
C ARG A 92 12.94 34.96 -7.02
N GLU A 93 12.35 34.37 -8.05
CA GLU A 93 12.50 34.83 -9.44
C GLU A 93 11.84 36.20 -9.63
N ASP A 94 10.65 36.40 -9.05
CA ASP A 94 9.95 37.69 -9.06
C ASP A 94 10.72 38.77 -8.29
N THR A 95 11.23 38.45 -7.10
CA THR A 95 12.06 39.39 -6.31
C THR A 95 13.38 39.73 -7.01
N ALA A 96 13.99 38.78 -7.72
CA ALA A 96 15.23 39.00 -8.47
C ALA A 96 15.02 39.84 -9.74
N CYS A 97 13.80 39.87 -10.29
CA CYS A 97 13.44 40.67 -11.46
C CYS A 97 13.05 42.12 -11.10
N ASP A 98 12.95 42.47 -9.81
CA ASP A 98 12.61 43.81 -9.33
C ASP A 98 13.80 44.48 -8.60
N PRO A 99 14.84 44.97 -9.33
CA PRO A 99 16.06 45.50 -8.70
C PRO A 99 15.95 46.94 -8.17
N GLU A 100 14.81 47.63 -8.30
CA GLU A 100 14.63 49.02 -7.86
C GLU A 100 13.31 49.24 -7.10
N ALA A 101 13.34 49.05 -5.78
CA ALA A 101 12.40 49.66 -4.82
C ALA A 101 13.14 50.17 -3.58
#